data_AF-A0A8J6T6H6-F1
#
_entry.id   AF-A0A8J6T6H6-F1
#
_cell.length_a   1.000
_cell.length_b   1.000
_cell.length_c   1.000
_cell.angle_alpha   90.00
_cell.angle_beta   90.00
_cell.angle_gamma   90.00
#
_symmetry.space_group_name_H-M   'P 1'
#
loop_
_entity.id
_entity.type
_entity.pdbx_description
1 polymer ?
#
loop_
_entity_poly.entity_id
_entity_poly.type
_entity_poly.pdbx_seq_one_letter_code
_entity_poly.pdbx_strand_id
1 'polypeptide(L)'
;MKSELVKDKSYIEFLSDLKKKIHLAQVKAALAVSAQMVFLYWEIGNSILRKQENEGWGAKVIERLSQDLRNAFPEIKGLSSRNLKYMRKFAETYPDVEFVQQVAAQIPWFHNCVLIDKVKSKKEREWYIQQTIQNGWSRNVLVHQIETNLYDRKEHLTHNFDVTLPKP
;
A
#
# COMPACT_ATOMS: atom_id res chain seq x y z
N MET A 1 -32.22 41.84 3.70
CA MET A 1 -32.84 40.50 3.63
C MET A 1 -31.99 39.45 2.87
N LYS A 2 -30.65 39.53 2.92
CA LYS A 2 -29.73 38.52 2.32
C LYS A 2 -28.87 37.79 3.37
N SER A 3 -28.96 38.18 4.65
CA SER A 3 -28.06 37.74 5.72
C SER A 3 -28.66 36.74 6.73
N GLU A 4 -29.94 36.37 6.62
CA GLU A 4 -30.60 35.47 7.58
C GLU A 4 -30.75 34.03 7.09
N LEU A 5 -30.49 33.74 5.81
CA LEU A 5 -30.56 32.38 5.23
C LEU A 5 -29.40 31.44 5.67
N VAL A 6 -28.41 31.96 6.39
CA VAL A 6 -27.14 31.25 6.70
C VAL A 6 -27.17 30.48 8.03
N LYS A 7 -28.24 30.62 8.83
CA LYS A 7 -28.39 29.97 10.15
C LYS A 7 -29.54 28.97 10.23
N ASP A 8 -30.14 28.58 9.09
CA ASP A 8 -31.11 27.50 9.10
C ASP A 8 -30.41 26.17 9.42
N LYS A 9 -30.86 25.49 10.46
CA LYS A 9 -30.38 24.15 10.85
C LYS A 9 -30.43 23.19 9.66
N SER A 10 -31.46 23.30 8.82
CA SER A 10 -31.60 22.53 7.59
C SER A 10 -30.44 22.74 6.61
N TYR A 11 -30.03 24.00 6.41
CA TYR A 11 -28.90 24.33 5.54
C TYR A 11 -27.56 23.83 6.10
N ILE A 12 -27.35 23.95 7.42
CA ILE A 12 -26.11 23.47 8.08
C ILE A 12 -26.01 21.94 7.97
N GLU A 13 -27.11 21.21 8.17
CA GLU A 13 -27.18 19.76 8.02
C GLU A 13 -26.93 19.34 6.57
N PHE A 14 -27.56 20.01 5.61
CA PHE A 14 -27.34 19.78 4.17
C PHE A 14 -25.88 20.03 3.76
N LEU A 15 -25.28 21.14 4.19
CA LEU A 15 -23.88 21.45 3.93
C LEU A 15 -22.93 20.42 4.54
N SER A 16 -23.22 19.94 5.75
CA SER A 16 -22.44 18.88 6.41
C SER A 16 -22.50 17.57 5.63
N ASP A 17 -23.69 17.18 5.15
CA ASP A 17 -23.88 15.99 4.31
C ASP A 17 -23.11 16.10 2.97
N LEU A 18 -23.22 17.24 2.29
CA LEU A 18 -22.46 17.47 1.05
C LEU A 18 -20.94 17.40 1.27
N LYS A 19 -20.43 18.00 2.35
CA LYS A 19 -19.00 17.91 2.71
C LYS A 19 -18.57 16.46 2.93
N LYS A 20 -19.37 15.65 3.63
CA LYS A 20 -19.10 14.22 3.83
C LYS A 20 -19.07 13.46 2.51
N LYS A 21 -20.04 13.69 1.62
CA LYS A 21 -20.09 13.06 0.28
C LYS A 21 -18.87 13.41 -0.57
N ILE A 22 -18.48 14.69 -0.59
CA ILE A 22 -17.28 15.15 -1.31
C ILE A 22 -16.03 14.48 -0.75
N HIS A 23 -15.87 14.47 0.57
CA HIS A 23 -14.71 13.84 1.21
C HIS A 23 -14.64 12.35 0.91
N LEU A 24 -15.78 11.64 1.00
CA LEU A 24 -15.85 10.23 0.67
C LEU A 24 -15.48 9.96 -0.80
N ALA A 25 -15.95 10.80 -1.73
CA ALA A 25 -15.60 10.67 -3.15
C ALA A 25 -14.10 10.89 -3.40
N GLN A 26 -13.49 11.89 -2.74
CA GLN A 26 -12.05 12.16 -2.81
C GLN A 26 -11.24 10.98 -2.27
N VAL A 27 -11.64 10.39 -1.14
CA VAL A 27 -10.99 9.21 -0.56
C VAL A 27 -11.06 8.02 -1.52
N LYS A 28 -12.23 7.73 -2.09
CA LYS A 28 -12.40 6.65 -3.07
C LYS A 28 -11.51 6.85 -4.31
N ALA A 29 -11.47 8.07 -4.84
CA ALA A 29 -10.61 8.41 -5.98
C ALA A 29 -9.12 8.21 -5.63
N ALA A 30 -8.68 8.69 -4.47
CA ALA A 30 -7.31 8.54 -4.02
C ALA A 30 -6.91 7.07 -3.83
N LEU A 31 -7.81 6.23 -3.30
CA LEU A 31 -7.59 4.79 -3.17
C LEU A 31 -7.47 4.10 -4.53
N ALA A 32 -8.37 4.41 -5.48
CA ALA A 32 -8.32 3.85 -6.83
C ALA A 32 -7.01 4.23 -7.55
N VAL A 33 -6.59 5.49 -7.46
CA VAL A 33 -5.31 5.95 -8.00
C VAL A 33 -4.14 5.23 -7.33
N SER A 34 -4.17 5.09 -6.00
CA SER A 34 -3.11 4.41 -5.25
C SER A 34 -2.98 2.94 -5.66
N ALA A 35 -4.10 2.23 -5.82
CA ALA A 35 -4.11 0.85 -6.28
C ALA A 35 -3.51 0.70 -7.68
N GLN A 36 -3.89 1.58 -8.61
CA GLN A 36 -3.34 1.56 -9.97
C GLN A 36 -1.85 1.89 -9.99
N MET A 37 -1.39 2.80 -9.12
CA MET A 37 0.04 3.11 -8.98
C MET A 37 0.83 1.90 -8.47
N VAL A 38 0.30 1.15 -7.49
CA VAL A 38 0.94 -0.08 -6.99
C VAL A 38 1.00 -1.15 -8.08
N PHE A 39 -0.07 -1.30 -8.86
CA PHE A 39 -0.11 -2.24 -9.98
C PHE A 39 0.92 -1.86 -11.07
N LEU A 40 0.95 -0.60 -11.50
CA LEU A 40 1.94 -0.11 -12.46
C LEU A 40 3.38 -0.37 -11.98
N TYR A 41 3.66 -0.13 -10.71
CA TYR A 41 4.97 -0.38 -10.12
C TYR A 41 5.34 -1.86 -10.13
N TRP A 42 4.38 -2.75 -9.94
CA TRP A 42 4.59 -4.19 -10.13
C TRP A 42 4.90 -4.53 -11.60
N GLU A 43 4.14 -3.99 -12.56
CA GLU A 43 4.36 -4.24 -13.99
C GLU A 43 5.74 -3.78 -14.46
N ILE A 44 6.19 -2.60 -14.01
CA ILE A 44 7.54 -2.10 -14.26
C ILE A 44 8.57 -3.06 -13.67
N GLY A 45 8.38 -3.50 -12.42
CA GLY A 45 9.26 -4.46 -11.76
C GLY A 45 9.38 -5.77 -12.51
N ASN A 46 8.25 -6.34 -12.95
CA ASN A 46 8.18 -7.58 -13.70
C ASN A 46 8.84 -7.45 -15.08
N SER A 47 8.64 -6.31 -15.74
CA SER A 47 9.31 -6.00 -17.01
C SER A 47 10.83 -5.92 -16.87
N ILE A 48 11.32 -5.32 -15.78
CA ILE A 48 12.76 -5.30 -15.46
C ILE A 48 13.27 -6.73 -15.26
N LEU A 49 12.59 -7.56 -14.44
CA LEU A 49 13.01 -8.94 -14.18
C LEU A 49 13.15 -9.76 -15.46
N ARG A 50 12.12 -9.74 -16.32
CA ARG A 50 12.14 -10.45 -17.61
C ARG A 50 13.30 -10.03 -18.51
N LYS A 51 13.63 -8.74 -18.53
CA LYS A 51 14.78 -8.25 -19.31
C LYS A 51 16.11 -8.66 -18.71
N GLN A 52 16.22 -8.71 -17.38
CA GLN A 52 17.42 -9.23 -16.72
C GLN A 52 17.64 -10.72 -16.99
N GLU A 53 16.58 -11.53 -16.96
CA GLU A 53 16.63 -12.97 -17.26
C GLU A 53 17.00 -13.25 -18.73
N ASN A 54 16.36 -12.56 -19.67
CA ASN A 54 16.50 -12.86 -21.10
C ASN A 54 17.74 -12.22 -21.74
N GLU A 55 18.17 -11.05 -21.27
CA GLU A 55 19.20 -10.23 -21.92
C GLU A 55 20.40 -9.93 -21.00
N GLY A 56 20.42 -10.47 -19.77
CA GLY A 56 21.55 -10.31 -18.84
C GLY A 56 21.73 -8.87 -18.34
N TRP A 57 20.68 -8.06 -18.31
CA TRP A 57 20.76 -6.66 -17.91
C TRP A 57 21.32 -6.49 -16.49
N GLY A 58 22.48 -5.82 -16.39
CA GLY A 58 23.13 -5.51 -15.12
C GLY A 58 22.59 -4.24 -14.43
N ALA A 59 23.13 -3.94 -13.24
CA ALA A 59 22.68 -2.83 -12.39
C ALA A 59 22.68 -1.44 -13.06
N LYS A 60 23.55 -1.22 -14.07
CA LYS A 60 23.63 0.05 -14.82
C LYS A 60 22.38 0.33 -15.66
N VAL A 61 21.62 -0.70 -16.04
CA VAL A 61 20.43 -0.52 -16.88
C VAL A 61 19.31 0.18 -16.11
N ILE A 62 19.16 -0.10 -14.82
CA ILE A 62 18.15 0.56 -13.98
C ILE A 62 18.43 2.07 -13.86
N GLU A 63 19.71 2.46 -13.78
CA GLU A 63 20.07 3.88 -13.71
C GLU A 63 19.72 4.62 -15.00
N ARG A 64 20.02 4.02 -16.16
CA ARG A 64 19.63 4.57 -17.46
C ARG A 64 18.11 4.65 -17.62
N LEU A 65 17.41 3.56 -17.29
CA LEU A 65 15.94 3.49 -17.35
C LEU A 65 15.29 4.57 -16.46
N SER A 66 15.82 4.79 -15.25
CA SER A 66 15.33 5.86 -14.38
C SER A 66 15.48 7.23 -15.02
N GLN A 67 16.63 7.51 -15.65
CA GLN A 67 16.86 8.79 -16.30
C GLN A 67 15.90 9.00 -17.48
N ASP A 68 15.79 7.99 -18.34
CA ASP A 68 14.94 8.05 -19.54
C ASP A 68 13.46 8.20 -19.16
N LEU A 69 12.97 7.43 -18.18
CA LEU A 69 11.58 7.53 -17.71
C LEU A 69 11.27 8.87 -17.05
N ARG A 70 12.19 9.42 -16.25
CA ARG A 70 12.00 10.74 -15.61
C ARG A 70 12.02 11.89 -16.62
N ASN A 71 12.79 11.74 -17.69
CA ASN A 71 12.80 12.72 -18.78
C ASN A 71 11.51 12.66 -19.59
N ALA A 72 10.99 11.46 -19.84
CA ALA A 72 9.74 11.26 -20.56
C ALA A 72 8.49 11.67 -19.75
N PHE A 73 8.54 11.51 -18.42
CA PHE A 73 7.42 11.75 -17.52
C PHE A 73 7.84 12.60 -16.30
N PRO A 74 8.20 13.88 -16.49
CA PRO A 74 8.72 14.74 -15.42
C PRO A 74 7.72 14.99 -14.28
N GLU A 75 6.42 14.93 -14.55
CA GLU A 75 5.34 15.08 -13.58
C GLU A 75 5.13 13.84 -12.69
N ILE A 76 5.58 12.65 -13.15
CA ILE A 76 5.41 11.41 -12.39
C ILE A 76 6.53 11.29 -11.34
N LYS A 77 6.13 11.40 -10.07
CA LYS A 77 7.01 11.11 -8.93
C LYS A 77 7.20 9.60 -8.78
N GLY A 78 8.36 9.18 -8.28
CA GLY A 78 8.62 7.77 -7.96
C GLY A 78 9.36 6.98 -9.04
N LEU A 79 9.83 7.61 -10.12
CA LEU A 79 10.62 6.94 -11.17
C LEU A 79 12.15 7.03 -10.93
N SER A 80 12.58 7.13 -9.68
CA SER A 80 14.02 7.15 -9.34
C SER A 80 14.61 5.73 -9.41
N SER A 81 15.91 5.61 -9.67
CA SER A 81 16.59 4.30 -9.74
C SER A 81 16.41 3.48 -8.47
N ARG A 82 16.39 4.13 -7.29
CA ARG A 82 16.09 3.47 -6.02
C ARG A 82 14.69 2.88 -6.04
N ASN A 83 13.69 3.64 -6.50
CA ASN A 83 12.32 3.14 -6.53
C ASN A 83 12.13 2.06 -7.60
N LEU A 84 12.80 2.13 -8.75
CA LEU A 84 12.82 1.05 -9.74
C LEU A 84 13.41 -0.25 -9.17
N LYS A 85 14.45 -0.16 -8.32
CA LYS A 85 14.97 -1.33 -7.59
C LYS A 85 13.91 -1.91 -6.63
N TYR A 86 13.13 -1.07 -5.97
CA TYR A 86 11.99 -1.52 -5.15
C TYR A 86 10.86 -2.13 -5.99
N MET A 87 10.52 -1.55 -7.15
CA MET A 87 9.55 -2.12 -8.10
C MET A 87 9.97 -3.53 -8.51
N ARG A 88 11.24 -3.70 -8.90
CA ARG A 88 11.81 -5.01 -9.21
C ARG A 88 11.70 -5.98 -8.02
N LYS A 89 12.16 -5.57 -6.83
CA LYS A 89 12.07 -6.38 -5.61
C LYS A 89 10.62 -6.75 -5.27
N PHE A 90 9.67 -5.84 -5.50
CA PHE A 90 8.25 -6.07 -5.28
C PHE A 90 7.69 -7.13 -6.22
N ALA A 91 8.01 -7.05 -7.51
CA ALA A 91 7.61 -8.07 -8.48
C ALA A 91 8.24 -9.45 -8.19
N GLU A 92 9.50 -9.48 -7.78
CA GLU A 92 10.20 -10.70 -7.35
C GLU A 92 9.56 -11.31 -6.08
N THR A 93 9.14 -10.44 -5.17
CA THR A 93 8.54 -10.81 -3.89
C THR A 93 7.10 -11.31 -4.02
N TYR A 94 6.37 -10.79 -5.02
CA TYR A 94 4.97 -11.14 -5.30
C TYR A 94 4.83 -11.46 -6.80
N PRO A 95 5.20 -12.67 -7.24
CA PRO A 95 5.13 -13.05 -8.66
C PRO A 95 3.69 -13.23 -9.16
N ASP A 96 2.74 -13.46 -8.23
CA ASP A 96 1.33 -13.64 -8.53
C ASP A 96 0.61 -12.30 -8.70
N VAL A 97 0.10 -12.06 -9.91
CA VAL A 97 -0.62 -10.83 -10.28
C VAL A 97 -1.93 -10.68 -9.53
N GLU A 98 -2.62 -11.78 -9.25
CA GLU A 98 -3.92 -11.76 -8.57
C GLU A 98 -3.75 -11.29 -7.13
N PHE A 99 -2.71 -11.82 -6.46
CA PHE A 99 -2.30 -11.35 -5.14
C PHE A 99 -2.02 -9.84 -5.11
N VAL A 100 -1.32 -9.33 -6.12
CA VAL A 100 -0.96 -7.90 -6.19
C VAL A 100 -2.21 -7.04 -6.31
N GLN A 101 -3.14 -7.40 -7.20
CA GLN A 101 -4.36 -6.63 -7.43
C GLN A 101 -5.32 -6.68 -6.23
N GLN A 102 -5.50 -7.87 -5.64
CA GLN A 102 -6.50 -8.06 -4.60
C GLN A 102 -5.99 -7.69 -3.19
N VAL A 103 -4.68 -7.80 -2.94
CA VAL A 103 -4.10 -7.66 -1.59
C VAL A 103 -3.11 -6.51 -1.53
N ALA A 104 -2.02 -6.56 -2.30
CA ALA A 104 -0.94 -5.58 -2.15
C ALA A 104 -1.33 -4.17 -2.59
N ALA A 105 -2.20 -4.04 -3.61
CA ALA A 105 -2.72 -2.77 -4.11
C ALA A 105 -3.73 -2.10 -3.17
N GLN A 106 -4.19 -2.79 -2.13
CA GLN A 106 -5.11 -2.25 -1.13
C GLN A 106 -4.41 -1.36 -0.08
N ILE A 107 -3.08 -1.33 -0.07
CA ILE A 107 -2.27 -0.46 0.79
C ILE A 107 -1.34 0.43 -0.04
N PRO A 108 -0.96 1.62 0.46
CA PRO A 108 -0.08 2.52 -0.27
C PRO A 108 1.30 1.89 -0.57
N TRP A 109 1.92 2.31 -1.68
CA TRP A 109 3.22 1.81 -2.15
C TRP A 109 4.29 1.72 -1.05
N PHE A 110 4.45 2.76 -0.24
CA PHE A 110 5.50 2.76 0.78
C PHE A 110 5.23 1.81 1.95
N HIS A 111 3.99 1.40 2.19
CA HIS A 111 3.69 0.32 3.12
C HIS A 111 4.17 -1.02 2.56
N ASN A 112 3.97 -1.26 1.26
CA ASN A 112 4.55 -2.44 0.58
C ASN A 112 6.08 -2.45 0.70
N CYS A 113 6.76 -1.32 0.45
CA CYS A 113 8.22 -1.23 0.64
C CYS A 113 8.65 -1.62 2.07
N VAL A 114 7.95 -1.13 3.09
CA VAL A 114 8.25 -1.45 4.50
C VAL A 114 8.13 -2.95 4.75
N LEU A 115 7.07 -3.58 4.26
CA LEU A 115 6.84 -5.01 4.43
C LEU A 115 7.92 -5.86 3.74
N ILE A 116 8.26 -5.52 2.51
CA ILE A 116 9.31 -6.19 1.73
C ILE A 116 10.70 -6.09 2.40
N ASP A 117 10.95 -5.01 3.15
CA ASP A 117 12.23 -4.80 3.83
C ASP A 117 12.28 -5.44 5.23
N LYS A 118 11.20 -5.36 5.99
CA LYS A 118 11.19 -5.79 7.40
C LYS A 118 10.63 -7.20 7.62
N VAL A 119 9.80 -7.71 6.72
CA VAL A 119 9.03 -8.94 6.94
C VAL A 119 9.36 -9.98 5.87
N LYS A 120 10.02 -11.07 6.26
CA LYS A 120 10.49 -12.09 5.30
C LYS A 120 9.38 -13.05 4.89
N SER A 121 8.60 -13.51 5.85
CA SER A 121 7.52 -14.49 5.64
C SER A 121 6.41 -13.90 4.77
N LYS A 122 5.99 -14.65 3.74
CA LYS A 122 4.84 -14.27 2.90
C LYS A 122 3.56 -14.20 3.73
N LYS A 123 3.32 -15.21 4.57
CA LYS A 123 2.14 -15.29 5.46
C LYS A 123 2.08 -14.10 6.42
N GLU A 124 3.21 -13.74 7.01
CA GLU A 124 3.30 -12.60 7.94
C GLU A 124 3.05 -11.28 7.21
N ARG A 125 3.63 -11.10 6.01
CA ARG A 125 3.35 -9.92 5.16
C ARG A 125 1.87 -9.78 4.85
N GLU A 126 1.24 -10.87 4.42
CA GLU A 126 -0.20 -10.91 4.14
C GLU A 126 -1.02 -10.51 5.35
N TRP A 127 -0.69 -11.06 6.52
CA TRP A 127 -1.35 -10.71 7.76
C TRP A 127 -1.22 -9.22 8.09
N TYR A 128 -0.02 -8.64 7.98
CA TYR A 128 0.19 -7.20 8.20
C TYR A 128 -0.53 -6.33 7.17
N ILE A 129 -0.67 -6.77 5.91
CA ILE A 129 -1.48 -6.07 4.90
C ILE A 129 -2.94 -6.03 5.35
N GLN A 130 -3.50 -7.19 5.74
CA GLN A 130 -4.89 -7.27 6.21
C GLN A 130 -5.13 -6.41 7.45
N GLN A 131 -4.20 -6.43 8.42
CA GLN A 131 -4.32 -5.58 9.60
C GLN A 131 -4.17 -4.09 9.28
N THR A 132 -3.34 -3.73 8.31
CA THR A 132 -3.21 -2.34 7.82
C THR A 132 -4.52 -1.85 7.22
N ILE A 133 -5.18 -2.68 6.39
CA ILE A 133 -6.47 -2.37 5.77
C ILE A 133 -7.55 -2.22 6.85
N GLN A 134 -7.66 -3.23 7.73
CA GLN A 134 -8.69 -3.29 8.77
C GLN A 134 -8.61 -2.11 9.75
N ASN A 135 -7.40 -1.71 10.15
CA ASN A 135 -7.19 -0.71 11.19
C ASN A 135 -6.78 0.66 10.63
N GLY A 136 -6.68 0.81 9.31
CA GLY A 136 -6.26 2.06 8.66
C GLY A 136 -4.88 2.53 9.08
N TRP A 137 -3.91 1.61 9.27
CA TRP A 137 -2.60 1.98 9.81
C TRP A 137 -1.83 2.92 8.88
N SER A 138 -1.35 4.02 9.45
CA SER A 138 -0.31 4.82 8.80
C SER A 138 0.98 4.01 8.67
N ARG A 139 1.87 4.41 7.76
CA ARG A 139 3.15 3.73 7.57
C ARG A 139 3.95 3.62 8.88
N ASN A 140 3.92 4.66 9.72
CA ASN A 140 4.64 4.68 10.98
C ASN A 140 4.01 3.72 12.00
N VAL A 141 2.68 3.62 12.02
CA VAL A 141 1.98 2.64 12.86
C VAL A 141 2.32 1.23 12.41
N LEU A 142 2.29 0.95 11.10
CA LEU A 142 2.71 -0.35 10.56
C LEU A 142 4.14 -0.71 10.99
N VAL A 143 5.09 0.21 10.86
CA VAL A 143 6.48 0.00 11.31
C VAL A 143 6.52 -0.34 12.80
N HIS A 144 5.81 0.41 13.64
CA HIS A 144 5.75 0.14 15.07
C HIS A 144 5.13 -1.24 15.39
N GLN A 145 4.10 -1.67 14.66
CA GLN A 145 3.48 -2.99 14.87
C GLN A 145 4.38 -4.15 14.42
N ILE A 146 5.23 -3.94 13.42
CA ILE A 146 6.28 -4.89 13.03
C ILE A 146 7.36 -4.94 14.12
N GLU A 147 7.82 -3.80 14.62
CA GLU A 147 8.89 -3.71 15.63
C GLU A 147 8.47 -4.27 16.99
N THR A 148 7.19 -4.19 17.34
CA THR A 148 6.63 -4.82 18.55
C THR A 148 6.20 -6.28 18.32
N ASN A 149 6.54 -6.85 17.16
CA ASN A 149 6.27 -8.22 16.75
C ASN A 149 4.82 -8.64 17.01
N LEU A 150 3.88 -7.78 16.59
CA LEU A 150 2.45 -7.98 16.85
C LEU A 150 1.94 -9.31 16.27
N TYR A 151 2.45 -9.74 15.11
CA TYR A 151 2.07 -11.00 14.48
C TYR A 151 2.27 -12.19 15.43
N ASP A 152 3.49 -12.36 15.95
CA ASP A 152 3.81 -13.46 16.88
C ASP A 152 2.97 -13.37 18.16
N ARG A 153 2.81 -12.16 18.72
CA ARG A 153 1.98 -11.97 19.92
C ARG A 153 0.53 -12.41 19.69
N LYS A 154 -0.02 -12.21 18.50
CA LYS A 154 -1.39 -12.62 18.16
C LYS A 154 -1.50 -14.11 17.86
N GLU A 155 -0.55 -14.73 17.16
CA GLU A 155 -0.54 -16.19 16.96
C GLU A 155 -0.36 -16.95 18.29
N HIS A 156 0.45 -16.44 19.22
CA HIS A 156 0.62 -17.08 20.53
C HIS A 156 -0.59 -16.89 21.46
N LEU A 157 -1.35 -15.79 21.33
CA LEU A 157 -2.59 -15.59 22.09
C LEU A 157 -3.70 -16.55 21.64
N THR A 158 -3.81 -16.85 20.34
CA THR A 158 -4.78 -17.84 19.84
C THR A 158 -4.50 -19.24 20.37
N HIS A 159 -3.22 -19.61 20.56
CA HIS A 159 -2.85 -20.90 21.14
C HIS A 159 -3.04 -20.97 22.66
N ASN A 160 -2.83 -19.87 23.40
CA ASN A 160 -2.95 -19.88 24.86
C ASN A 160 -4.41 -19.89 25.35
N PHE A 161 -5.35 -19.34 24.58
CA PHE A 161 -6.77 -19.33 24.95
C PHE A 161 -7.40 -20.72 24.97
N ASP A 162 -7.04 -21.60 24.03
CA ASP A 162 -7.53 -22.99 23.98
C ASP A 162 -7.02 -23.86 25.14
N VAL A 163 -5.95 -23.44 25.82
CA VAL A 163 -5.31 -24.19 26.91
C VAL A 163 -5.77 -23.72 28.30
N THR A 164 -6.33 -22.51 28.42
CA THR A 164 -6.53 -21.84 29.72
C THR A 164 -7.98 -21.70 30.18
N LEU A 165 -8.97 -22.16 29.40
CA LEU A 165 -10.37 -22.17 29.86
C LEU A 165 -10.63 -23.41 30.75
N PRO A 166 -10.98 -23.24 32.04
CA PRO A 166 -11.46 -24.35 32.84
C PRO A 166 -12.80 -24.84 32.26
N LYS A 167 -12.94 -26.16 32.13
CA LYS A 167 -14.19 -26.78 31.68
C LYS A 167 -15.31 -26.48 32.71
N PRO A 168 -16.55 -26.21 32.24
CA PRO A 168 -17.69 -25.97 33.11
C PRO A 168 -18.03 -27.17 34.00
#